data_AF-A0A5M7BD23-F1
#
_entry.id   AF-A0A5M7BD23-F1
#
_cell.length_a   1.000
_cell.length_b   1.000
_cell.length_c   1.000
_cell.angle_alpha   90.00
_cell.angle_beta   90.00
_cell.angle_gamma   90.00
#
_symmetry.space_group_name_H-M   'P 1'
#
loop_
_entity.id
_entity.type
_entity.pdbx_description
1 polymer ?
#
loop_
_entity_poly.entity_id
_entity_poly.type
_entity_poly.pdbx_seq_one_letter_code
_entity_poly.pdbx_strand_id
1 'polypeptide(L)'
;MAEIHKKEQVFTRNQLYNLVWSTPVSKILEEYAISNTGFKNLCKKHDVPLPPNGHWQKLKHNKEVNVIPLSSSDKNFDNITLPKRLEGEESLNNVSELNLLIREIKNDKNLPLTVPDKLNKPVKEVISTKKHLKLTRKAKWPYDVDEPKDGVLSLAVSDDLVERGLIFGDTFIKLLRCRGHEVKNIRNHKYSNYNGLRYIIHGEYFVLRLREIDKRVMEKSEYSWQTAKYYPTGKLCLKDENYPRHEWTDVKTIKLEDRLAAIVAYLEISAKRKTKERIENEIRWAENERRRKIEEELKQRREKDLNQFKAVISNSSRWQKSMDLRNYILAVEKNARERNQFTDELKNWLQWIKDKADWYDPLIEKEDELFKGIDRDSI
;
A
#
# COMPACT_ATOMS: atom_id res chain seq x y z
N MET A 1 -6.73 40.21 -23.93
CA MET A 1 -7.81 39.22 -24.04
C MET A 1 -8.03 38.96 -25.53
N ALA A 2 -7.27 38.05 -26.13
CA ALA A 2 -7.47 37.64 -27.51
C ALA A 2 -8.09 36.24 -27.48
N GLU A 3 -9.34 36.14 -27.92
CA GLU A 3 -10.04 34.87 -28.13
C GLU A 3 -9.35 34.11 -29.28
N ILE A 4 -8.45 33.21 -28.93
CA ILE A 4 -7.90 32.23 -29.87
C ILE A 4 -9.04 31.27 -30.21
N HIS A 5 -9.68 31.47 -31.35
CA HIS A 5 -10.67 30.56 -31.91
C HIS A 5 -10.01 29.18 -32.11
N LYS A 6 -10.34 28.21 -31.24
CA LYS A 6 -10.02 26.79 -31.49
C LYS A 6 -10.74 26.37 -32.76
N LYS A 7 -9.99 26.00 -33.81
CA LYS A 7 -10.58 25.35 -34.98
C LYS A 7 -11.01 23.94 -34.56
N GLU A 8 -12.30 23.75 -34.36
CA GLU A 8 -12.90 22.47 -34.00
C GLU A 8 -13.40 21.75 -35.26
N GLN A 9 -13.10 20.45 -35.39
CA GLN A 9 -13.63 19.61 -36.47
C GLN A 9 -14.65 18.64 -35.91
N VAL A 10 -15.82 18.59 -36.55
CA VAL A 10 -16.94 17.75 -36.15
C VAL A 10 -16.94 16.47 -36.99
N PHE A 11 -17.10 15.33 -36.31
CA PHE A 11 -17.13 13.99 -36.88
C PHE A 11 -18.41 13.26 -36.46
N THR A 12 -19.02 12.53 -37.39
CA THR A 12 -20.04 11.51 -37.08
C THR A 12 -19.38 10.21 -36.61
N ARG A 13 -20.14 9.31 -35.99
CA ARG A 13 -19.67 7.98 -35.55
C ARG A 13 -18.98 7.20 -36.69
N ASN A 14 -19.55 7.24 -37.90
CA ASN A 14 -18.99 6.58 -39.08
C ASN A 14 -17.67 7.24 -39.52
N GLN A 15 -17.59 8.57 -39.46
CA GLN A 15 -16.36 9.28 -39.81
C GLN A 15 -15.24 9.04 -38.78
N LEU A 16 -15.57 8.94 -37.48
CA LEU A 16 -14.60 8.58 -36.45
C LEU A 16 -14.07 7.15 -36.66
N TYR A 17 -14.95 6.19 -36.99
CA TYR A 17 -14.55 4.83 -37.34
C TYR A 17 -13.59 4.82 -38.53
N ASN A 18 -13.94 5.50 -39.62
CA ASN A 18 -13.08 5.58 -40.80
C ASN A 18 -11.72 6.19 -40.48
N LEU A 19 -11.68 7.26 -39.68
CA LEU A 19 -10.43 7.90 -39.25
C LEU A 19 -9.52 6.95 -38.45
N VAL A 20 -10.10 6.21 -37.51
CA VAL A 20 -9.41 5.24 -36.64
C VAL A 20 -8.82 4.07 -37.44
N TRP A 21 -9.51 3.64 -38.50
CA TRP A 21 -9.10 2.49 -39.32
C TRP A 21 -8.28 2.89 -40.56
N SER A 22 -8.24 4.17 -40.94
CA SER A 22 -7.39 4.70 -42.03
C SER A 22 -6.01 5.18 -41.54
N THR A 23 -5.93 5.67 -40.30
CA THR A 23 -4.75 6.36 -39.79
C THR A 23 -4.34 5.83 -38.41
N PRO A 24 -3.04 5.57 -38.15
CA PRO A 24 -2.57 5.19 -36.81
C PRO A 24 -2.92 6.24 -35.77
N VAL A 25 -3.35 5.78 -34.58
CA VAL A 25 -3.71 6.65 -33.45
C VAL A 25 -2.61 7.67 -33.14
N SER A 26 -1.33 7.33 -33.28
CA SER A 26 -0.23 8.28 -33.08
C SER A 26 -0.32 9.51 -33.99
N LYS A 27 -0.67 9.33 -35.27
CA LYS A 27 -0.85 10.42 -36.25
C LYS A 27 -2.13 11.21 -36.02
N ILE A 28 -3.22 10.54 -35.64
CA ILE A 28 -4.46 11.24 -35.25
C ILE A 28 -4.17 12.16 -34.06
N LEU A 29 -3.41 11.68 -33.08
CA LEU A 29 -3.02 12.49 -31.91
C LEU A 29 -1.94 13.53 -32.23
N GLU A 30 -1.34 13.51 -33.42
CA GLU A 30 -0.49 14.59 -33.95
C GLU A 30 -1.34 15.73 -34.53
N GLU A 31 -2.43 15.40 -35.21
CA GLU A 31 -3.32 16.34 -35.89
C GLU A 31 -4.36 16.99 -34.97
N TYR A 32 -4.86 16.24 -33.99
CA TYR A 32 -5.89 16.68 -33.04
C TYR A 32 -5.32 16.90 -31.63
N ALA A 33 -5.77 17.95 -30.96
CA ALA A 33 -5.39 18.30 -29.60
C ALA A 33 -6.15 17.46 -28.55
N ILE A 34 -6.03 16.13 -28.64
CA ILE A 34 -6.64 15.16 -27.73
C ILE A 34 -5.58 14.19 -27.18
N SER A 35 -5.74 13.74 -25.94
CA SER A 35 -4.84 12.77 -25.32
C SER A 35 -5.16 11.34 -25.77
N ASN A 36 -4.19 10.42 -25.68
CA ASN A 36 -4.42 9.00 -26.05
C ASN A 36 -5.52 8.36 -25.19
N THR A 37 -5.53 8.63 -23.88
CA THR A 37 -6.59 8.17 -22.98
C THR A 37 -7.94 8.82 -23.30
N GLY A 38 -7.95 10.13 -23.57
CA GLY A 38 -9.15 10.87 -23.99
C GLY A 38 -9.73 10.32 -25.30
N PHE A 39 -8.88 10.04 -26.29
CA PHE A 39 -9.28 9.46 -27.57
C PHE A 39 -9.80 8.02 -27.42
N LYS A 40 -9.17 7.19 -26.57
CA LYS A 40 -9.68 5.84 -26.27
C LYS A 40 -11.04 5.88 -25.56
N ASN A 41 -11.20 6.77 -24.58
CA ASN A 41 -12.46 6.96 -23.88
C ASN A 41 -13.56 7.49 -24.83
N LEU A 42 -13.19 8.37 -25.77
CA LEU A 42 -14.08 8.85 -26.82
C LEU A 42 -14.55 7.70 -27.73
N CYS A 43 -13.62 6.88 -28.24
CA CYS A 43 -13.98 5.71 -29.06
C CYS A 43 -14.88 4.74 -28.28
N LYS A 44 -14.59 4.50 -27.00
CA LYS A 44 -15.41 3.65 -26.13
C LYS A 44 -16.80 4.23 -25.88
N LYS A 45 -16.92 5.55 -25.69
CA LYS A 45 -18.21 6.24 -25.49
C LYS A 45 -19.11 6.12 -26.72
N HIS A 46 -18.52 6.14 -27.91
CA HIS A 46 -19.23 6.07 -29.19
C HIS A 46 -19.31 4.65 -29.78
N ASP A 47 -18.99 3.61 -28.98
CA ASP A 47 -18.99 2.21 -29.40
C ASP A 47 -18.24 2.00 -30.75
N VAL A 48 -17.08 2.65 -30.89
CA VAL A 48 -16.19 2.54 -32.06
C VAL A 48 -15.03 1.59 -31.72
N PRO A 49 -14.90 0.45 -32.40
CA PRO A 49 -13.81 -0.50 -32.14
C PRO A 49 -12.47 0.06 -32.59
N LEU A 50 -11.45 -0.11 -31.74
CA LEU A 50 -10.06 0.26 -32.04
C LEU A 50 -9.30 -0.92 -32.66
N PRO A 51 -8.36 -0.68 -33.59
CA PRO A 51 -7.51 -1.71 -34.14
C PRO A 51 -6.68 -2.40 -33.05
N PRO A 52 -6.56 -3.75 -33.07
CA PRO A 52 -5.77 -4.48 -32.09
C PRO A 52 -4.27 -4.15 -32.19
N ASN A 53 -3.54 -4.37 -31.10
CA ASN A 53 -2.09 -4.18 -31.05
C ASN A 53 -1.41 -4.96 -32.19
N GLY A 54 -0.58 -4.27 -32.98
CA GLY A 54 0.13 -4.86 -34.12
C GLY A 54 -0.61 -4.78 -35.47
N HIS A 55 -1.86 -4.30 -35.52
CA HIS A 55 -2.60 -4.10 -36.78
C HIS A 55 -1.79 -3.30 -37.82
N TRP A 56 -1.28 -2.14 -37.43
CA TRP A 56 -0.49 -1.26 -38.31
C TRP A 56 0.86 -1.84 -38.73
N GLN A 57 1.47 -2.68 -37.89
CA GLN A 57 2.70 -3.39 -38.24
C GLN A 57 2.44 -4.49 -39.27
N LYS A 58 1.33 -5.23 -39.12
CA LYS A 58 0.89 -6.24 -40.11
C LYS A 58 0.61 -5.60 -41.47
N LEU A 59 -0.11 -4.48 -41.51
CA LEU A 59 -0.34 -3.70 -42.73
C LEU A 59 0.98 -3.23 -43.39
N LYS A 60 1.92 -2.70 -42.60
CA LYS A 60 3.24 -2.26 -43.11
C LYS A 60 4.05 -3.39 -43.75
N HIS A 61 3.83 -4.64 -43.32
CA HIS A 61 4.49 -5.83 -43.83
C HIS A 61 3.60 -6.66 -44.78
N ASN A 62 2.55 -6.05 -45.37
CA ASN A 62 1.63 -6.68 -46.32
C ASN A 62 1.02 -8.01 -45.83
N LYS A 63 0.76 -8.13 -44.52
CA LYS A 63 0.07 -9.29 -43.94
C LYS A 63 -1.42 -9.04 -43.84
N GLU A 64 -2.21 -10.11 -43.95
CA GLU A 64 -3.66 -10.06 -43.78
C GLU A 64 -4.04 -9.50 -42.40
N VAL A 65 -5.00 -8.57 -42.39
CA VAL A 65 -5.55 -7.94 -41.20
C VAL A 65 -7.07 -8.10 -41.18
N ASN A 66 -7.60 -8.42 -40.01
CA ASN A 66 -9.04 -8.50 -39.79
C ASN A 66 -9.55 -7.13 -39.30
N VAL A 67 -10.43 -6.51 -40.07
CA VAL A 67 -11.06 -5.23 -39.75
C VAL A 67 -12.37 -5.51 -39.01
N ILE A 68 -12.48 -5.04 -37.77
CA ILE A 68 -13.68 -5.24 -36.96
C ILE A 68 -14.76 -4.29 -37.49
N PRO A 69 -15.91 -4.80 -37.99
CA PRO A 69 -16.97 -3.94 -38.50
C PRO A 69 -17.58 -3.08 -37.39
N LEU A 70 -18.07 -1.90 -37.76
CA LEU A 70 -18.76 -1.02 -36.83
C LEU A 70 -20.09 -1.66 -36.39
N SER A 71 -20.29 -1.79 -35.09
CA SER A 71 -21.51 -2.40 -34.54
C SER A 71 -22.75 -1.55 -34.78
N SER A 72 -23.86 -2.18 -35.19
CA SER A 72 -25.19 -1.56 -35.10
C SER A 72 -25.49 -1.31 -33.61
N SER A 73 -25.76 -0.06 -33.24
CA SER A 73 -26.04 0.34 -31.86
C SER A 73 -27.31 1.18 -31.86
N ASP A 74 -28.22 0.87 -30.95
CA ASP A 74 -29.53 1.54 -30.80
C ASP A 74 -29.41 2.92 -30.11
N LYS A 75 -28.19 3.33 -29.75
CA LYS A 75 -27.93 4.63 -29.12
C LYS A 75 -27.86 5.73 -30.18
N ASN A 76 -28.53 6.85 -29.92
CA ASN A 76 -28.30 8.06 -30.69
C ASN A 76 -26.98 8.69 -30.23
N PHE A 77 -26.01 8.82 -31.14
CA PHE A 77 -24.69 9.38 -30.82
C PHE A 77 -24.62 10.83 -31.28
N ASP A 78 -24.31 11.73 -30.34
CA ASP A 78 -24.02 13.12 -30.68
C ASP A 78 -22.79 13.24 -31.58
N ASN A 79 -22.74 14.35 -32.31
CA ASN A 79 -21.60 14.75 -33.11
C ASN A 79 -20.32 14.87 -32.25
N ILE A 80 -19.24 14.24 -32.70
CA ILE A 80 -17.95 14.18 -32.02
C ILE A 80 -17.10 15.38 -32.44
N THR A 81 -16.76 16.23 -31.49
CA THR A 81 -15.94 17.42 -31.77
C THR A 81 -14.49 17.18 -31.36
N LEU A 82 -13.56 17.26 -32.31
CA LEU A 82 -12.13 17.17 -32.07
C LEU A 82 -11.47 18.54 -32.34
N PRO A 83 -10.77 19.13 -31.36
CA PRO A 83 -10.01 20.36 -31.60
C PRO A 83 -8.80 20.06 -32.50
N LYS A 84 -8.64 20.81 -33.60
CA LYS A 84 -7.43 20.75 -34.42
C LYS A 84 -6.26 21.39 -33.67
N ARG A 85 -5.09 20.78 -33.78
CA ARG A 85 -3.85 21.31 -33.23
C ARG A 85 -3.37 22.52 -34.04
N LEU A 86 -2.91 23.56 -33.36
CA LEU A 86 -2.32 24.74 -34.00
C LEU A 86 -0.83 24.50 -34.28
N GLU A 87 -0.28 25.11 -35.35
CA GLU A 87 1.15 25.05 -35.65
C GLU A 87 1.97 25.62 -34.48
N GLY A 88 2.85 24.80 -33.90
CA GLY A 88 3.66 25.14 -32.73
C GLY A 88 3.13 24.58 -31.39
N GLU A 89 1.92 24.01 -31.34
CA GLU A 89 1.45 23.28 -30.16
C GLU A 89 2.13 21.90 -30.07
N GLU A 90 2.76 21.61 -28.93
CA GLU A 90 3.33 20.29 -28.68
C GLU A 90 2.26 19.22 -28.49
N SER A 91 2.58 17.98 -28.87
CA SER A 91 1.65 16.86 -28.79
C SER A 91 1.21 16.56 -27.35
N LEU A 92 -0.11 16.64 -27.10
CA LEU A 92 -0.77 16.26 -25.84
C LEU A 92 -0.79 14.74 -25.59
N ASN A 93 0.03 13.98 -26.33
CA ASN A 93 0.26 12.57 -26.12
C ASN A 93 0.88 12.32 -24.74
N ASN A 94 0.03 12.26 -23.72
CA ASN A 94 0.36 11.85 -22.37
C ASN A 94 1.54 12.63 -21.77
N VAL A 95 1.41 13.96 -21.63
CA VAL A 95 2.32 14.65 -20.70
C VAL A 95 1.86 14.26 -19.30
N SER A 96 2.37 13.12 -18.81
CA SER A 96 2.26 12.72 -17.41
C SER A 96 2.60 13.92 -16.53
N GLU A 97 1.98 14.04 -15.35
CA GLU A 97 2.35 15.04 -14.34
C GLU A 97 3.88 15.08 -14.16
N LEU A 98 4.53 13.91 -14.29
CA LEU A 98 5.98 13.76 -14.31
C LEU A 98 6.68 14.53 -15.43
N ASN A 99 6.19 14.45 -16.66
CA ASN A 99 6.80 15.14 -17.80
C ASN A 99 6.59 16.66 -17.73
N LEU A 100 5.45 17.12 -17.19
CA LEU A 100 5.21 18.55 -16.93
C LEU A 100 6.22 19.08 -15.92
N LEU A 101 6.39 18.38 -14.81
CA LEU A 101 7.31 18.76 -13.75
C LEU A 101 8.79 18.67 -14.19
N ILE A 102 9.15 17.67 -15.01
CA ILE A 102 10.48 17.60 -15.62
C ILE A 102 10.77 18.86 -16.46
N ARG A 103 9.79 19.32 -17.24
CA ARG A 103 9.94 20.52 -18.09
C ARG A 103 10.04 21.78 -17.22
N GLU A 104 9.19 21.89 -16.20
CA GLU A 104 9.26 22.98 -15.22
C GLU A 104 10.66 23.07 -14.60
N ILE A 105 11.18 21.95 -14.08
CA ILE A 105 12.51 21.88 -13.48
C ILE A 105 13.59 22.27 -14.49
N LYS A 106 13.54 21.72 -15.72
CA LYS A 106 14.53 22.02 -16.77
C LYS A 106 14.53 23.49 -17.23
N ASN A 107 13.37 24.14 -17.19
CA ASN A 107 13.23 25.53 -17.64
C ASN A 107 13.67 26.54 -16.57
N ASP A 108 13.81 26.13 -15.31
CA ASP A 108 14.30 26.98 -14.24
C ASP A 108 15.83 27.11 -14.30
N LYS A 109 16.29 28.29 -14.73
CA LYS A 109 17.71 28.62 -14.88
C LYS A 109 18.48 28.73 -13.56
N ASN A 110 17.78 28.85 -12.43
CA ASN A 110 18.41 29.00 -11.12
C ASN A 110 18.79 27.63 -10.49
N LEU A 111 18.35 26.53 -11.09
CA LEU A 111 18.58 25.19 -10.55
C LEU A 111 19.93 24.61 -11.01
N PRO A 112 20.72 24.01 -10.09
CA PRO A 112 21.98 23.36 -10.44
C PRO A 112 21.72 22.00 -11.10
N LEU A 113 21.30 22.02 -12.37
CA LEU A 113 21.03 20.81 -13.16
C LEU A 113 22.27 20.26 -13.87
N THR A 114 23.29 21.07 -14.04
CA THR A 114 24.56 20.65 -14.65
C THR A 114 25.51 20.15 -13.58
N VAL A 115 25.94 18.90 -13.71
CA VAL A 115 26.91 18.28 -12.80
C VAL A 115 28.33 18.70 -13.23
N PRO A 116 29.14 19.30 -12.34
CA PRO A 116 30.50 19.74 -12.66
C PRO A 116 31.47 18.55 -12.71
N ASP A 117 32.57 18.67 -13.45
CA ASP A 117 33.60 17.60 -13.53
C ASP A 117 34.37 17.40 -12.22
N LYS A 118 34.34 18.39 -11.32
CA LYS A 118 35.06 18.37 -10.03
C LYS A 118 34.21 18.95 -8.91
N LEU A 119 34.43 18.44 -7.69
CA LEU A 119 33.80 18.97 -6.49
C LEU A 119 34.25 20.41 -6.20
N ASN A 120 33.29 21.35 -6.20
CA ASN A 120 33.51 22.73 -5.80
C ASN A 120 32.56 23.12 -4.67
N LYS A 121 33.12 23.62 -3.56
CA LYS A 121 32.39 23.94 -2.31
C LYS A 121 31.34 22.86 -1.98
N PRO A 122 31.78 21.62 -1.70
CA PRO A 122 30.87 20.50 -1.48
C PRO A 122 30.05 20.69 -0.20
N VAL A 123 28.84 20.15 -0.18
CA VAL A 123 27.97 20.17 1.00
C VAL A 123 28.56 19.34 2.15
N LYS A 124 28.16 19.67 3.39
CA LYS A 124 28.68 19.03 4.60
C LYS A 124 28.54 17.49 4.56
N GLU A 125 27.46 16.98 4.01
CA GLU A 125 27.19 15.55 3.88
C GLU A 125 28.25 14.86 2.99
N VAL A 126 28.60 15.49 1.86
CA VAL A 126 29.60 14.97 0.91
C VAL A 126 31.01 15.06 1.49
N ILE A 127 31.32 16.13 2.22
CA ILE A 127 32.60 16.25 2.94
C ILE A 127 32.76 15.11 3.95
N SER A 128 31.73 14.87 4.76
CA SER A 128 31.71 13.76 5.74
C SER A 128 31.85 12.41 5.06
N THR A 129 31.15 12.21 3.93
CA THR A 129 31.24 10.97 3.13
C THR A 129 32.66 10.74 2.60
N LYS A 130 33.29 11.77 2.02
CA LYS A 130 34.67 11.68 1.51
C LYS A 130 35.67 11.35 2.61
N LYS A 131 35.50 11.91 3.82
CA LYS A 131 36.33 11.57 4.99
C LYS A 131 36.09 10.13 5.45
N HIS A 132 34.84 9.70 5.51
CA HIS A 132 34.46 8.35 5.92
C HIS A 132 35.06 7.29 4.99
N LEU A 133 34.91 7.45 3.67
CA LEU A 133 35.43 6.52 2.67
C LEU A 133 36.96 6.37 2.68
N LYS A 134 37.69 7.39 3.16
CA LYS A 134 39.15 7.30 3.35
C LYS A 134 39.55 6.47 4.58
N LEU A 135 38.68 6.43 5.60
CA LEU A 135 38.95 5.77 6.89
C LEU A 135 38.48 4.31 6.91
N THR A 136 37.39 4.01 6.21
CA THR A 136 36.90 2.63 6.03
C THR A 136 37.85 1.88 5.10
N ARG A 137 38.26 0.66 5.48
CA ARG A 137 38.97 -0.24 4.56
C ARG A 137 38.09 -0.42 3.32
N LYS A 138 38.61 -0.11 2.14
CA LYS A 138 37.95 -0.31 0.84
C LYS A 138 37.22 -1.66 0.86
N ALA A 139 35.90 -1.65 0.65
CA ALA A 139 35.07 -2.83 0.77
C ALA A 139 35.70 -3.96 -0.04
N LYS A 140 36.17 -5.03 0.62
CA LYS A 140 36.79 -6.18 -0.06
C LYS A 140 35.76 -6.95 -0.89
N TRP A 141 34.46 -6.80 -0.59
CA TRP A 141 33.37 -7.53 -1.21
C TRP A 141 32.07 -6.71 -1.22
N PRO A 142 31.19 -6.91 -2.22
CA PRO A 142 29.91 -6.18 -2.39
C PRO A 142 28.84 -6.46 -1.32
N TYR A 143 29.15 -7.29 -0.32
CA TYR A 143 28.27 -7.63 0.80
C TYR A 143 28.61 -6.90 2.10
N ASP A 144 29.80 -6.30 2.19
CA ASP A 144 30.21 -5.44 3.31
C ASP A 144 29.89 -3.98 2.94
N VAL A 145 28.60 -3.70 2.77
CA VAL A 145 28.15 -2.31 2.64
C VAL A 145 28.08 -1.77 4.05
N ASP A 146 29.14 -1.10 4.50
CA ASP A 146 29.09 -0.29 5.72
C ASP A 146 27.82 0.55 5.64
N GLU A 147 26.89 0.34 6.58
CA GLU A 147 25.74 1.22 6.70
C GLU A 147 26.29 2.64 6.87
N PRO A 148 25.90 3.60 6.01
CA PRO A 148 26.45 4.94 6.05
C PRO A 148 26.26 5.49 7.46
N LYS A 149 27.36 5.57 8.22
CA LYS A 149 27.37 6.14 9.57
C LYS A 149 26.73 7.52 9.53
N ASP A 150 26.07 7.90 10.61
CA ASP A 150 25.32 9.15 10.76
C ASP A 150 25.81 10.31 9.88
N GLY A 151 25.01 10.65 8.86
CA GLY A 151 25.18 11.89 8.09
C GLY A 151 26.13 11.81 6.89
N VAL A 152 26.54 10.61 6.48
CA VAL A 152 27.20 10.38 5.19
C VAL A 152 26.19 9.93 4.14
N LEU A 153 26.46 10.21 2.85
CA LEU A 153 25.70 9.64 1.74
C LEU A 153 25.85 8.12 1.76
N SER A 154 24.75 7.44 1.45
CA SER A 154 24.78 6.01 1.14
C SER A 154 25.44 5.82 -0.23
N LEU A 155 26.75 5.59 -0.24
CA LEU A 155 27.57 5.42 -1.43
C LEU A 155 28.28 4.06 -1.40
N ALA A 156 27.83 3.13 -2.25
CA ALA A 156 28.32 1.76 -2.33
C ALA A 156 28.83 1.45 -3.75
N VAL A 157 30.05 1.86 -4.05
CA VAL A 157 30.64 1.81 -5.40
C VAL A 157 32.11 1.37 -5.35
N SER A 158 32.64 0.88 -6.48
CA SER A 158 34.09 0.67 -6.65
C SER A 158 34.87 1.98 -6.61
N ASP A 159 36.18 1.88 -6.36
CA ASP A 159 37.10 3.04 -6.25
C ASP A 159 36.98 4.01 -7.44
N ASP A 160 36.83 3.47 -8.65
CA ASP A 160 36.76 4.23 -9.90
C ASP A 160 35.51 5.13 -9.98
N LEU A 161 34.43 4.75 -9.28
CA LEU A 161 33.17 5.49 -9.27
C LEU A 161 32.98 6.38 -8.04
N VAL A 162 33.88 6.32 -7.05
CA VAL A 162 33.76 7.10 -5.80
C VAL A 162 33.67 8.60 -6.09
N GLU A 163 34.58 9.13 -6.93
CA GLU A 163 34.60 10.57 -7.23
C GLU A 163 33.32 11.02 -7.95
N ARG A 164 32.90 10.27 -8.98
CA ARG A 164 31.65 10.52 -9.71
C ARG A 164 30.43 10.47 -8.79
N GLY A 165 30.37 9.48 -7.89
CA GLY A 165 29.28 9.34 -6.91
C GLY A 165 29.20 10.52 -5.95
N LEU A 166 30.34 11.02 -5.46
CA LEU A 166 30.39 12.20 -4.60
C LEU A 166 29.96 13.48 -5.34
N ILE A 167 30.39 13.66 -6.58
CA ILE A 167 30.04 14.81 -7.43
C ILE A 167 28.54 14.82 -7.74
N PHE A 168 27.98 13.68 -8.14
CA PHE A 168 26.54 13.52 -8.35
C PHE A 168 25.77 13.83 -7.06
N GLY A 169 26.19 13.22 -5.95
CA GLY A 169 25.56 13.41 -4.64
C GLY A 169 25.55 14.87 -4.16
N ASP A 170 26.65 15.60 -4.40
CA ASP A 170 26.75 17.03 -4.09
C ASP A 170 25.77 17.87 -4.89
N THR A 171 25.75 17.67 -6.22
CA THR A 171 24.87 18.40 -7.13
C THR A 171 23.40 18.10 -6.82
N PHE A 172 23.08 16.84 -6.57
CA PHE A 172 21.72 16.40 -6.23
C PHE A 172 21.23 17.01 -4.91
N ILE A 173 22.04 17.05 -3.85
CA ILE A 173 21.66 17.68 -2.58
C ILE A 173 21.48 19.20 -2.75
N LYS A 174 22.37 19.85 -3.50
CA LYS A 174 22.23 21.28 -3.83
C LYS A 174 20.93 21.55 -4.59
N LEU A 175 20.62 20.73 -5.59
CA LEU A 175 19.38 20.82 -6.37
C LEU A 175 18.13 20.69 -5.50
N LEU A 176 18.09 19.68 -4.63
CA LEU A 176 16.97 19.50 -3.70
C LEU A 176 16.79 20.71 -2.79
N ARG A 177 17.87 21.25 -2.22
CA ARG A 177 17.82 22.45 -1.37
C ARG A 177 17.35 23.69 -2.14
N CYS A 178 17.81 23.89 -3.38
CA CYS A 178 17.34 24.98 -4.23
C CYS A 178 15.84 24.88 -4.55
N ARG A 179 15.29 23.67 -4.64
CA ARG A 179 13.85 23.43 -4.79
C ARG A 179 13.05 23.50 -3.48
N GLY A 180 13.70 23.86 -2.36
CA GLY A 180 13.04 24.01 -1.06
C GLY A 180 12.90 22.70 -0.28
N HIS A 181 13.55 21.61 -0.71
CA HIS A 181 13.54 20.34 0.00
C HIS A 181 14.68 20.25 1.00
N GLU A 182 14.50 19.43 2.03
CA GLU A 182 15.47 19.30 3.12
C GLU A 182 16.22 17.98 3.05
N VAL A 183 17.47 17.99 3.49
CA VAL A 183 18.26 16.77 3.69
C VAL A 183 18.75 16.78 5.12
N LYS A 184 18.29 15.81 5.91
CA LYS A 184 18.57 15.71 7.35
C LYS A 184 19.23 14.37 7.68
N ASN A 185 20.13 14.41 8.65
CA ASN A 185 20.64 13.22 9.30
C ASN A 185 19.69 12.87 10.44
N ILE A 186 19.08 11.68 10.39
CA ILE A 186 18.18 11.20 11.44
C ILE A 186 18.92 10.20 12.31
N ARG A 187 18.78 10.37 13.63
CA ARG A 187 19.25 9.43 14.64
C ARG A 187 18.06 8.92 15.44
N ASN A 188 17.87 7.62 15.42
CA ASN A 188 16.88 6.90 16.18
C ASN A 188 17.60 6.00 17.20
N HIS A 189 17.41 6.29 18.48
CA HIS A 189 18.04 5.53 19.57
C HIS A 189 17.44 4.14 19.77
N LYS A 190 16.22 3.89 19.27
CA LYS A 190 15.51 2.61 19.42
C LYS A 190 15.74 1.67 18.24
N TYR A 191 15.92 2.22 17.03
CA TYR A 191 16.10 1.43 15.81
C TYR A 191 17.22 2.01 14.93
N SER A 192 18.45 1.51 15.10
CA SER A 192 19.64 1.98 14.39
C SER A 192 19.52 1.93 12.87
N ASN A 193 18.77 0.97 12.33
CA ASN A 193 18.57 0.81 10.88
C ASN A 193 17.80 1.99 10.25
N TYR A 194 17.15 2.81 11.09
CA TYR A 194 16.47 4.04 10.67
C TYR A 194 17.41 5.25 10.70
N ASN A 195 18.66 5.08 11.09
CA ASN A 195 19.65 6.14 11.11
C ASN A 195 20.19 6.44 9.71
N GLY A 196 20.82 7.60 9.59
CA GLY A 196 21.53 8.02 8.40
C GLY A 196 20.84 9.17 7.66
N LEU A 197 21.33 9.43 6.46
CA LEU A 197 20.86 10.56 5.66
C LEU A 197 19.45 10.29 5.11
N ARG A 198 18.57 11.28 5.24
CA ARG A 198 17.18 11.25 4.77
C ARG A 198 16.88 12.48 3.94
N TYR A 199 16.15 12.27 2.86
CA TYR A 199 15.74 13.30 1.92
C TYR A 199 14.26 13.57 2.17
N ILE A 200 13.92 14.78 2.61
CA ILE A 200 12.57 15.19 2.99
C ILE A 200 12.00 16.03 1.86
N ILE A 201 11.04 15.48 1.14
CA ILE A 201 10.45 16.07 -0.06
C ILE A 201 8.96 16.22 0.20
N HIS A 202 8.47 17.46 0.21
CA HIS A 202 7.09 17.78 0.62
C HIS A 202 6.66 17.13 1.96
N GLY A 203 7.58 17.01 2.91
CA GLY A 203 7.32 16.41 4.24
C GLY A 203 7.43 14.88 4.28
N GLU A 204 7.60 14.21 3.14
CA GLU A 204 7.78 12.75 3.09
C GLU A 204 9.28 12.38 3.09
N TYR A 205 9.63 11.35 3.85
CA TYR A 205 11.00 10.87 3.97
C TYR A 205 11.34 9.86 2.87
N PHE A 206 12.49 10.04 2.22
CA PHE A 206 13.07 9.11 1.26
C PHE A 206 14.43 8.62 1.72
N VAL A 207 14.68 7.32 1.50
CA VAL A 207 15.95 6.64 1.75
C VAL A 207 16.58 6.31 0.40
N LEU A 208 17.53 7.14 -0.02
CA LEU A 208 18.20 6.97 -1.31
C LEU A 208 19.57 6.34 -1.13
N ARG A 209 19.86 5.32 -1.93
CA ARG A 209 21.14 4.60 -1.99
C ARG A 209 21.78 4.79 -3.35
N LEU A 210 22.98 5.35 -3.38
CA LEU A 210 23.80 5.44 -4.58
C LEU A 210 24.75 4.24 -4.60
N ARG A 211 24.56 3.35 -5.57
CA ARG A 211 25.31 2.10 -5.67
C ARG A 211 25.83 1.84 -7.07
N GLU A 212 26.82 0.98 -7.17
CA GLU A 212 27.20 0.38 -8.44
C GLU A 212 26.33 -0.85 -8.72
N ILE A 213 26.01 -1.06 -10.00
CA ILE A 213 25.41 -2.32 -10.43
C ILE A 213 26.50 -3.37 -10.57
N ASP A 214 26.25 -4.52 -9.96
CA ASP A 214 27.15 -5.66 -10.04
C ASP A 214 26.62 -6.69 -11.03
N LYS A 215 27.54 -7.28 -11.81
CA LYS A 215 27.26 -8.45 -12.62
C LYS A 215 27.51 -9.69 -11.77
N ARG A 216 26.44 -10.45 -11.52
CA ARG A 216 26.52 -11.77 -10.88
C ARG A 216 27.06 -12.79 -11.88
N VAL A 217 28.11 -13.52 -11.51
CA VAL A 217 28.73 -14.60 -12.27
C VAL A 217 28.85 -15.82 -11.37
N MET A 218 28.42 -16.99 -11.86
CA MET A 218 28.57 -18.25 -11.14
C MET A 218 29.94 -18.84 -11.47
N GLU A 219 30.83 -18.93 -10.49
CA GLU A 219 32.16 -19.49 -10.65
C GLU A 219 32.29 -20.79 -9.85
N LYS A 220 33.01 -21.77 -10.41
CA LYS A 220 33.34 -22.98 -9.67
C LYS A 220 34.40 -22.64 -8.62
N SER A 221 34.12 -22.99 -7.37
CA SER A 221 35.11 -22.97 -6.30
C SER A 221 36.13 -24.09 -6.49
N GLU A 222 37.27 -24.01 -5.78
CA GLU A 222 38.27 -25.10 -5.69
C GLU A 222 37.64 -26.43 -5.25
N TYR A 223 36.52 -26.39 -4.52
CA TYR A 223 35.83 -27.55 -3.98
C TYR A 223 34.61 -27.99 -4.81
N SER A 224 34.56 -27.64 -6.10
CA SER A 224 33.57 -28.11 -7.09
C SER A 224 32.12 -27.61 -6.91
N TRP A 225 31.84 -26.76 -5.92
CA TRP A 225 30.55 -26.07 -5.78
C TRP A 225 30.57 -24.73 -6.51
N GLN A 226 29.44 -24.34 -7.11
CA GLN A 226 29.30 -23.03 -7.76
C GLN A 226 29.02 -21.95 -6.71
N THR A 227 29.82 -20.89 -6.70
CA THR A 227 29.62 -19.71 -5.86
C THR A 227 29.31 -18.50 -6.73
N ALA A 228 28.33 -17.69 -6.32
CA ALA A 228 28.03 -16.44 -6.98
C ALA A 228 29.09 -15.38 -6.61
N LYS A 229 29.89 -14.94 -7.59
CA LYS A 229 30.73 -13.75 -7.48
C LYS A 229 30.09 -12.57 -8.19
N TYR A 230 30.44 -11.39 -7.73
CA TYR A 230 29.82 -10.13 -8.15
C TYR A 230 30.94 -9.19 -8.57
N TYR A 231 30.83 -8.69 -9.79
CA TYR A 231 31.84 -7.83 -10.39
C TYR A 231 31.24 -6.46 -10.71
N PRO A 232 31.91 -5.36 -10.32
CA PRO A 232 31.47 -4.01 -10.62
C PRO A 232 31.34 -3.80 -12.14
N THR A 233 30.26 -3.15 -12.59
CA THR A 233 29.99 -2.95 -14.02
C THR A 233 30.36 -1.57 -14.56
N GLY A 234 30.85 -0.66 -13.70
CA GLY A 234 31.07 0.74 -14.01
C GLY A 234 29.78 1.57 -14.15
N LYS A 235 28.63 1.00 -13.77
CA LYS A 235 27.32 1.66 -13.91
C LYS A 235 26.80 2.11 -12.57
N LEU A 236 26.59 3.42 -12.44
CA LEU A 236 26.05 4.04 -11.25
C LEU A 236 24.51 3.91 -11.23
N CYS A 237 23.95 3.64 -10.06
CA CYS A 237 22.52 3.47 -9.82
C CYS A 237 22.09 4.22 -8.56
N LEU A 238 21.10 5.08 -8.68
CA LEU A 238 20.39 5.68 -7.55
C LEU A 238 19.13 4.87 -7.29
N LYS A 239 18.95 4.37 -6.07
CA LYS A 239 17.81 3.54 -5.68
C LYS A 239 17.06 4.16 -4.51
N ASP A 240 15.75 4.30 -4.66
CA ASP A 240 14.82 4.56 -3.55
C ASP A 240 14.51 3.24 -2.83
N GLU A 241 14.92 3.14 -1.57
CA GLU A 241 14.66 1.97 -0.73
C GLU A 241 13.25 1.98 -0.12
N ASN A 242 12.53 3.10 -0.19
CA ASN A 242 11.13 3.15 0.23
C ASN A 242 10.24 2.30 -0.71
N TYR A 243 9.15 1.76 -0.18
CA TYR A 243 8.13 1.11 -1.02
C TYR A 243 7.15 2.15 -1.62
N PRO A 244 6.72 2.01 -2.89
CA PRO A 244 7.26 1.09 -3.89
C PRO A 244 8.69 1.49 -4.30
N ARG A 245 9.59 0.51 -4.38
CA ARG A 245 10.99 0.74 -4.71
C ARG A 245 11.11 1.21 -6.16
N HIS A 246 12.00 2.16 -6.39
CA HIS A 246 12.30 2.67 -7.72
C HIS A 246 13.79 2.90 -7.87
N GLU A 247 14.33 2.69 -9.06
CA GLU A 247 15.75 2.88 -9.32
C GLU A 247 16.02 3.55 -10.66
N TRP A 248 17.08 4.35 -10.68
CA TRP A 248 17.62 4.97 -11.88
C TRP A 248 19.03 4.46 -12.07
N THR A 249 19.30 3.87 -13.23
CA THR A 249 20.62 3.30 -13.54
C THR A 249 21.18 3.93 -14.80
N ASP A 250 22.49 4.11 -14.82
CA ASP A 250 23.22 4.42 -16.05
C ASP A 250 22.90 3.43 -17.17
N VAL A 251 22.64 3.97 -18.34
CA VAL A 251 22.56 3.21 -19.58
C VAL A 251 23.65 3.69 -20.53
N LYS A 252 23.82 3.02 -21.67
CA LYS A 252 24.88 3.37 -22.63
C LYS A 252 24.79 4.82 -23.12
N THR A 253 23.57 5.35 -23.25
CA THR A 253 23.27 6.64 -23.87
C THR A 253 22.95 7.76 -22.89
N ILE A 254 22.59 7.44 -21.64
CA ILE A 254 22.09 8.40 -20.65
C ILE A 254 22.71 8.04 -19.31
N LYS A 255 23.35 9.02 -18.68
CA LYS A 255 23.95 8.90 -17.36
C LYS A 255 22.98 9.41 -16.28
N LEU A 256 23.26 9.11 -15.03
CA LEU A 256 22.47 9.61 -13.89
C LEU A 256 22.44 11.14 -13.81
N GLU A 257 23.54 11.79 -14.16
CA GLU A 257 23.71 13.24 -14.19
C GLU A 257 22.67 13.89 -15.11
N ASP A 258 22.39 13.28 -16.27
CA ASP A 258 21.38 13.75 -17.24
C ASP A 258 19.94 13.62 -16.73
N ARG A 259 19.74 12.84 -15.65
CA ARG A 259 18.40 12.49 -15.12
C ARG A 259 18.03 13.28 -13.88
N LEU A 260 18.84 14.24 -13.42
CA LEU A 260 18.57 15.01 -12.20
C LEU A 260 17.13 15.57 -12.15
N ALA A 261 16.68 16.23 -13.22
CA ALA A 261 15.32 16.76 -13.30
C ALA A 261 14.24 15.67 -13.21
N ALA A 262 14.46 14.52 -13.85
CA ALA A 262 13.55 13.38 -13.82
C ALA A 262 13.48 12.69 -12.46
N ILE A 263 14.62 12.59 -11.78
CA ILE A 263 14.71 12.02 -10.42
C ILE A 263 13.93 12.92 -9.46
N VAL A 264 14.19 14.23 -9.46
CA VAL A 264 13.52 15.15 -8.54
C VAL A 264 12.02 15.23 -8.81
N ALA A 265 11.61 15.32 -10.08
CA ALA A 265 10.19 15.31 -10.44
C ALA A 265 9.46 14.05 -9.96
N TYR A 266 10.08 12.88 -10.11
CA TYR A 266 9.51 11.63 -9.63
C TYR A 266 9.35 11.62 -8.11
N LEU A 267 10.36 12.10 -7.38
CA LEU A 267 10.32 12.14 -5.93
C LEU A 267 9.24 13.11 -5.42
N GLU A 268 9.07 14.28 -6.03
CA GLU A 268 8.02 15.24 -5.69
C GLU A 268 6.61 14.65 -5.90
N ILE A 269 6.38 13.99 -7.04
CA ILE A 269 5.10 13.31 -7.32
C ILE A 269 4.87 12.14 -6.37
N SER A 270 5.93 11.36 -6.10
CA SER A 270 5.86 10.25 -5.17
C SER A 270 5.55 10.71 -3.74
N ALA A 271 6.07 11.87 -3.33
CA ALA A 271 5.76 12.47 -2.04
C ALA A 271 4.27 12.82 -1.94
N LYS A 272 3.74 13.55 -2.93
CA LYS A 272 2.30 13.89 -2.98
C LYS A 272 1.40 12.65 -2.91
N ARG A 273 1.76 11.60 -3.64
CA ARG A 273 1.04 10.32 -3.61
C ARG A 273 1.09 9.67 -2.23
N LYS A 274 2.27 9.58 -1.60
CA LYS A 274 2.44 9.01 -0.26
C LYS A 274 1.62 9.77 0.79
N THR A 275 1.61 11.10 0.72
CA THR A 275 0.80 11.92 1.63
C THR A 275 -0.69 11.63 1.45
N LYS A 276 -1.18 11.52 0.21
CA LYS A 276 -2.58 11.17 -0.07
C LYS A 276 -2.93 9.77 0.46
N GLU A 277 -2.09 8.78 0.18
CA GLU A 277 -2.28 7.41 0.66
C GLU A 277 -2.28 7.34 2.20
N ARG A 278 -1.42 8.11 2.88
CA ARG A 278 -1.39 8.19 4.34
C ARG A 278 -2.72 8.73 4.90
N ILE A 279 -3.23 9.83 4.36
CA ILE A 279 -4.50 10.42 4.80
C ILE A 279 -5.66 9.43 4.58
N GLU A 280 -5.72 8.78 3.42
CA GLU A 280 -6.74 7.77 3.12
C GLU A 280 -6.67 6.55 4.06
N ASN A 281 -5.45 6.10 4.38
CA ASN A 281 -5.24 5.00 5.32
C ASN A 281 -5.61 5.40 6.76
N GLU A 282 -5.28 6.61 7.20
CA GLU A 282 -5.67 7.14 8.52
C GLU A 282 -7.19 7.19 8.68
N ILE A 283 -7.92 7.68 7.66
CA ILE A 283 -9.39 7.70 7.65
C ILE A 283 -9.94 6.26 7.72
N ARG A 284 -9.38 5.35 6.91
CA ARG A 284 -9.81 3.94 6.89
C ARG A 284 -9.56 3.24 8.22
N TRP A 285 -8.41 3.49 8.85
CA TRP A 285 -8.09 2.91 10.16
C TRP A 285 -9.02 3.44 11.24
N ALA A 286 -9.30 4.74 11.26
CA ALA A 286 -10.25 5.32 12.21
C ALA A 286 -11.65 4.72 12.06
N GLU A 287 -12.13 4.53 10.83
CA GLU A 287 -13.43 3.90 10.55
C GLU A 287 -13.45 2.43 10.97
N ASN A 288 -12.41 1.66 10.64
CA ASN A 288 -12.31 0.27 11.05
C ASN A 288 -12.25 0.13 12.58
N GLU A 289 -11.52 1.00 13.27
CA GLU A 289 -11.43 0.98 14.73
C GLU A 289 -12.78 1.30 15.39
N ARG A 290 -13.54 2.25 14.83
CA ARG A 290 -14.92 2.51 15.27
C ARG A 290 -15.82 1.30 15.09
N ARG A 291 -15.76 0.64 13.93
CA ARG A 291 -16.54 -0.59 13.66
C ARG A 291 -16.20 -1.71 14.63
N ARG A 292 -14.91 -1.93 14.90
CA ARG A 292 -14.44 -2.95 15.86
C ARG A 292 -14.98 -2.71 17.25
N LYS A 293 -15.00 -1.46 17.73
CA LYS A 293 -15.57 -1.13 19.04
C LYS A 293 -17.07 -1.43 19.11
N ILE A 294 -17.83 -1.04 18.09
CA ILE A 294 -19.26 -1.33 18.02
C ILE A 294 -19.52 -2.84 18.00
N GLU A 295 -18.76 -3.60 17.20
CA GLU A 295 -18.89 -5.07 17.13
C GLU A 295 -18.56 -5.74 18.46
N GLU A 296 -17.49 -5.31 19.13
CA GLU A 296 -17.07 -5.84 20.43
C GLU A 296 -18.11 -5.53 21.53
N GLU A 297 -18.65 -4.31 21.56
CA GLU A 297 -19.74 -3.93 22.48
C GLU A 297 -21.00 -4.77 22.23
N LEU A 298 -21.39 -4.97 20.98
CA LEU A 298 -22.53 -5.82 20.63
C LEU A 298 -22.29 -7.29 21.03
N LYS A 299 -21.07 -7.79 20.86
CA LYS A 299 -20.69 -9.15 21.26
C LYS A 299 -20.78 -9.31 22.78
N GLN A 300 -20.24 -8.35 23.55
CA GLN A 300 -20.32 -8.37 25.01
C GLN A 300 -21.77 -8.30 25.51
N ARG A 301 -22.61 -7.47 24.90
CA ARG A 301 -24.05 -7.42 25.22
C ARG A 301 -24.74 -8.75 24.92
N ARG A 302 -24.51 -9.33 23.74
CA ARG A 302 -25.08 -10.64 23.37
C ARG A 302 -24.65 -11.75 24.33
N GLU A 303 -23.37 -11.78 24.72
CA GLU A 303 -22.86 -12.77 25.65
C GLU A 303 -23.44 -12.58 27.04
N LYS A 304 -23.53 -11.34 27.52
CA LYS A 304 -24.18 -11.01 28.79
C LYS A 304 -25.65 -11.43 28.80
N ASP A 305 -26.40 -11.05 27.77
CA ASP A 305 -27.82 -11.37 27.64
C ASP A 305 -28.02 -12.89 27.54
N LEU A 306 -27.17 -13.60 26.79
CA LEU A 306 -27.22 -15.06 26.67
C LEU A 306 -26.92 -15.75 28.00
N ASN A 307 -25.92 -15.29 28.74
CA ASN A 307 -25.55 -15.86 30.03
C ASN A 307 -26.65 -15.59 31.08
N GLN A 308 -27.23 -14.39 31.09
CA GLN A 308 -28.40 -14.09 31.92
C GLN A 308 -29.58 -15.02 31.57
N PHE A 309 -29.86 -15.20 30.28
CA PHE A 309 -30.93 -16.09 29.84
C PHE A 309 -30.68 -17.55 30.24
N LYS A 310 -29.45 -18.07 30.08
CA LYS A 310 -29.07 -19.41 30.54
C LYS A 310 -29.29 -19.59 32.04
N ALA A 311 -28.91 -18.60 32.85
CA ALA A 311 -29.14 -18.63 34.29
C ALA A 311 -30.63 -18.68 34.64
N VAL A 312 -31.47 -17.91 33.93
CA VAL A 312 -32.93 -17.95 34.11
C VAL A 312 -33.50 -19.32 33.75
N ILE A 313 -33.05 -19.95 32.66
CA ILE A 313 -33.49 -21.30 32.28
C ILE A 313 -33.06 -22.33 33.34
N SER A 314 -31.82 -22.27 33.82
CA SER A 314 -31.32 -23.15 34.88
C SER A 314 -32.17 -23.03 36.16
N ASN A 315 -32.38 -21.79 36.61
CA ASN A 315 -33.20 -21.51 37.78
C ASN A 315 -34.67 -21.95 37.59
N SER A 316 -35.27 -21.70 36.42
CA SER A 316 -36.64 -22.15 36.17
C SER A 316 -36.76 -23.68 36.24
N SER A 317 -35.77 -24.41 35.72
CA SER A 317 -35.72 -25.87 35.78
C SER A 317 -35.57 -26.37 37.22
N ARG A 318 -34.65 -25.76 38.00
CA ARG A 318 -34.46 -26.08 39.42
C ARG A 318 -35.71 -25.82 40.25
N TRP A 319 -36.35 -24.68 40.05
CA TRP A 319 -37.60 -24.33 40.72
C TRP A 319 -38.71 -25.36 40.42
N GLN A 320 -38.87 -25.75 39.15
CA GLN A 320 -39.86 -26.77 38.77
C GLN A 320 -39.59 -28.11 39.46
N LYS A 321 -38.34 -28.59 39.43
CA LYS A 321 -37.92 -29.81 40.12
C LYS A 321 -38.15 -29.74 41.64
N SER A 322 -37.88 -28.60 42.29
CA SER A 322 -38.19 -28.38 43.71
C SER A 322 -39.70 -28.44 43.98
N MET A 323 -40.51 -27.88 43.10
CA MET A 323 -41.97 -27.95 43.20
C MET A 323 -42.47 -29.40 43.06
N ASP A 324 -41.93 -30.15 42.10
CA ASP A 324 -42.24 -31.56 41.90
C ASP A 324 -41.86 -32.39 43.12
N LEU A 325 -40.70 -32.10 43.73
CA LEU A 325 -40.25 -32.75 44.96
C LEU A 325 -41.19 -32.44 46.13
N ARG A 326 -41.62 -31.18 46.31
CA ARG A 326 -42.60 -30.80 47.34
C ARG A 326 -43.94 -31.50 47.15
N ASN A 327 -44.41 -31.59 45.91
CA ASN A 327 -45.64 -32.32 45.56
C ASN A 327 -45.51 -33.81 45.90
N TYR A 328 -44.37 -34.42 45.59
CA TYR A 328 -44.09 -35.82 45.94
C TYR A 328 -44.07 -36.05 47.46
N ILE A 329 -43.41 -35.17 48.21
CA ILE A 329 -43.36 -35.21 49.69
C ILE A 329 -44.77 -35.18 50.28
N LEU A 330 -45.64 -34.28 49.79
CA LEU A 330 -47.03 -34.19 50.22
C LEU A 330 -47.81 -35.48 49.92
N ALA A 331 -47.61 -36.07 48.74
CA ALA A 331 -48.25 -37.32 48.35
C ALA A 331 -47.80 -38.50 49.22
N VAL A 332 -46.50 -38.62 49.53
CA VAL A 332 -45.94 -39.65 50.42
C VAL A 332 -46.50 -39.50 51.83
N GLU A 333 -46.49 -38.28 52.37
CA GLU A 333 -47.02 -37.99 53.71
C GLU A 333 -48.51 -38.36 53.82
N LYS A 334 -49.31 -38.03 52.79
CA LYS A 334 -50.73 -38.39 52.74
C LYS A 334 -50.94 -39.92 52.69
N ASN A 335 -50.22 -40.61 51.81
CA ASN A 335 -50.34 -42.07 51.64
C ASN A 335 -49.97 -42.83 52.94
N ALA A 336 -48.90 -42.41 53.61
CA ALA A 336 -48.45 -43.03 54.86
C ALA A 336 -49.47 -42.86 56.00
N ARG A 337 -50.15 -41.71 56.06
CA ARG A 337 -51.23 -41.47 57.03
C ARG A 337 -52.47 -42.31 56.74
N GLU A 338 -52.87 -42.42 55.48
CA GLU A 338 -54.02 -43.26 55.08
C GLU A 338 -53.79 -44.76 55.37
N ARG A 339 -52.54 -45.21 55.35
CA ARG A 339 -52.15 -46.61 55.62
C ARG A 339 -51.74 -46.90 57.06
N ASN A 340 -51.84 -45.93 57.98
CA ASN A 340 -51.35 -46.03 59.37
C ASN A 340 -49.86 -46.43 59.48
N GLN A 341 -49.02 -46.05 58.50
CA GLN A 341 -47.57 -46.32 58.46
C GLN A 341 -46.75 -45.06 58.74
N PHE A 342 -47.32 -44.11 59.48
CA PHE A 342 -46.67 -42.85 59.80
C PHE A 342 -45.71 -43.01 60.99
N THR A 343 -44.51 -43.49 60.71
CA THR A 343 -43.45 -43.75 61.70
C THR A 343 -42.56 -42.53 61.95
N ASP A 344 -41.85 -42.52 63.07
CA ASP A 344 -40.87 -41.46 63.40
C ASP A 344 -39.71 -41.41 62.39
N GLU A 345 -39.30 -42.56 61.85
CA GLU A 345 -38.28 -42.63 60.78
C GLU A 345 -38.74 -41.91 59.51
N LEU A 346 -40.00 -42.12 59.09
CA LEU A 346 -40.57 -41.42 57.95
C LEU A 346 -40.68 -39.92 58.21
N LYS A 347 -41.04 -39.51 59.43
CA LYS A 347 -41.10 -38.10 59.82
C LYS A 347 -39.74 -37.40 59.70
N ASN A 348 -38.67 -38.06 60.15
CA ASN A 348 -37.30 -37.55 60.02
C ASN A 348 -36.87 -37.49 58.55
N TRP A 349 -37.20 -38.50 57.75
CA TRP A 349 -36.93 -38.49 56.30
C TRP A 349 -37.69 -37.36 55.58
N LEU A 350 -38.97 -37.16 55.90
CA LEU A 350 -39.80 -36.08 55.34
C LEU A 350 -39.23 -34.69 55.67
N GLN A 351 -38.72 -34.48 56.87
CA GLN A 351 -38.08 -33.22 57.25
C GLN A 351 -36.77 -33.02 56.47
N TRP A 352 -35.93 -34.05 56.42
CA TRP A 352 -34.68 -34.01 55.66
C TRP A 352 -34.90 -33.67 54.19
N ILE A 353 -35.83 -34.33 53.50
CA ILE A 353 -36.06 -34.08 52.07
C ILE A 353 -36.73 -32.72 51.81
N LYS A 354 -37.53 -32.19 52.75
CA LYS A 354 -38.03 -30.79 52.70
C LYS A 354 -36.88 -29.80 52.75
N ASP A 355 -35.93 -30.00 53.67
CA ASP A 355 -34.74 -29.16 53.78
C ASP A 355 -33.87 -29.21 52.51
N LYS A 356 -33.74 -30.39 51.88
CA LYS A 356 -33.04 -30.53 50.59
C LYS A 356 -33.78 -29.87 49.42
N ALA A 357 -35.12 -29.90 49.41
CA ALA A 357 -35.92 -29.19 48.41
C ALA A 357 -35.72 -27.67 48.49
N ASP A 358 -35.65 -27.13 49.71
CA ASP A 358 -35.39 -25.71 49.99
C ASP A 358 -33.95 -25.30 49.67
N TRP A 359 -32.98 -26.20 49.83
CA TRP A 359 -31.59 -25.97 49.40
C TRP A 359 -31.47 -25.89 47.87
N TYR A 360 -32.25 -26.70 47.14
CA TYR A 360 -32.21 -26.76 45.68
C TYR A 360 -33.01 -25.64 44.99
N ASP A 361 -34.09 -25.18 45.63
CA ASP A 361 -35.00 -24.14 45.13
C ASP A 361 -34.26 -22.80 44.96
N PRO A 362 -34.13 -22.26 43.74
CA PRO A 362 -33.40 -21.01 43.49
C PRO A 362 -34.09 -19.76 44.05
N LEU A 363 -35.31 -19.86 44.58
CA LEU A 363 -35.98 -18.75 45.28
C LEU A 363 -35.74 -18.77 46.79
N ILE A 364 -35.24 -19.88 47.36
CA ILE A 364 -34.98 -20.02 48.79
C ILE A 364 -33.49 -20.15 49.08
N GLU A 365 -32.82 -21.04 48.34
CA GLU A 365 -31.38 -21.32 48.44
C GLU A 365 -30.90 -21.58 49.88
N LYS A 366 -31.69 -22.36 50.64
CA LYS A 366 -31.36 -22.71 52.02
C LYS A 366 -29.94 -23.29 52.09
N GLU A 367 -29.14 -22.85 53.05
CA GLU A 367 -27.80 -23.40 53.24
C GLU A 367 -27.87 -24.80 53.86
N ASP A 368 -26.99 -25.69 53.39
CA ASP A 368 -26.87 -27.05 53.90
C ASP A 368 -25.38 -27.37 54.06
N GLU A 369 -24.96 -27.59 55.31
CA GLU A 369 -23.55 -27.78 55.67
C GLU A 369 -22.93 -29.00 54.96
N LEU A 370 -23.72 -30.06 54.73
CA LEU A 370 -23.25 -31.28 54.09
C LEU A 370 -23.12 -31.13 52.57
N PHE A 371 -23.88 -30.20 51.96
CA PHE A 371 -23.85 -29.94 50.52
C PHE A 371 -23.02 -28.69 50.16
N LYS A 372 -22.23 -28.18 51.10
CA LYS A 372 -21.35 -27.04 50.86
C LYS A 372 -20.34 -27.37 49.74
N GLY A 373 -20.32 -26.54 48.70
CA GLY A 373 -19.43 -26.70 47.54
C GLY A 373 -19.96 -27.64 46.45
N ILE A 374 -21.15 -28.22 46.62
CA ILE A 374 -21.85 -28.94 45.54
C ILE A 374 -22.54 -27.92 44.64
N ASP A 375 -22.33 -28.04 43.33
CA ASP A 375 -23.03 -27.24 42.34
C ASP A 375 -24.51 -27.67 42.24
N ARG A 376 -25.42 -26.75 42.55
CA ARG A 376 -26.87 -26.99 42.50
C ARG A 376 -27.34 -27.27 41.07
N ASP A 377 -26.64 -26.79 40.05
CA ASP A 377 -27.04 -27.00 38.67
C ASP A 377 -26.58 -28.38 38.13
N SER A 378 -25.84 -29.15 38.93
CA SER A 378 -25.32 -30.49 38.57
C SER A 378 -26.27 -31.66 38.88
N ILE A 379 -27.38 -31.40 39.59
CA ILE A 379 -28.44 -32.37 39.96
C ILE A 379 -29.68 -32.12 39.08
#